data_AF-A0A3D2S237-F1
#
_entry.id   AF-A0A3D2S237-F1
#
_cell.length_a   1.000
_cell.length_b   1.000
_cell.length_c   1.000
_cell.angle_alpha   90.00
_cell.angle_beta   90.00
_cell.angle_gamma   90.00
#
_symmetry.space_group_name_H-M   'P 1'
#
loop_
_entity.id
_entity.type
_entity.pdbx_description
1 polymer ?
#
loop_
_entity_poly.entity_id
_entity_poly.type
_entity_poly.pdbx_seq_one_letter_code
_entity_poly.pdbx_strand_id
1 'polypeptide(L)'
;MGNAAHRFIRAARGIRHSNRKSFIGDLWYRNEVELNPEEIQGAVHIRFPSLSNECWLYVNGEEVAHHKQGQLWWLNDYRFEWDVDLTDKLEAGRILTLRCNCEHHLGGMFRRPFLYRKTVV
;
A
#
# COMPACT_ATOMS: atom_id res chain seq x y z
N MET A 1 24.62 7.13 13.39
CA MET A 1 23.62 7.55 12.38
C MET A 1 22.79 6.32 12.05
N GLY A 2 21.59 6.22 12.63
CA GLY A 2 20.78 5.00 12.59
C GLY A 2 20.12 4.79 11.23
N ASN A 3 20.40 3.66 10.60
CA ASN A 3 19.72 3.22 9.39
C ASN A 3 18.23 3.01 9.69
N ALA A 4 17.36 3.81 9.08
CA ALA A 4 15.95 3.48 9.00
C ALA A 4 15.83 2.16 8.21
N ALA A 5 15.34 1.10 8.86
CA ALA A 5 15.17 -0.19 8.22
C ALA A 5 14.04 -0.10 7.18
N HIS A 6 14.40 0.18 5.93
CA HIS A 6 13.44 0.20 4.83
C HIS A 6 13.09 -1.24 4.45
N ARG A 7 11.96 -1.76 4.96
CA ARG A 7 11.40 -3.05 4.55
C ARG A 7 10.49 -2.86 3.33
N PHE A 8 10.79 -3.59 2.26
CA PHE A 8 10.12 -3.43 0.95
C PHE A 8 9.02 -4.47 0.74
N ILE A 9 7.84 -4.04 0.28
CA ILE A 9 6.73 -4.94 -0.12
C ILE A 9 6.74 -5.18 -1.63
N ARG A 10 6.47 -6.43 -2.05
CA ARG A 10 6.53 -6.85 -3.47
C ARG A 10 5.34 -6.28 -4.26
N ALA A 11 5.66 -5.58 -5.35
CA ALA A 11 4.69 -5.14 -6.36
C ALA A 11 4.40 -6.26 -7.38
N ALA A 12 3.17 -6.34 -7.87
CA ALA A 12 2.74 -7.25 -8.93
C ALA A 12 2.63 -6.47 -10.23
N ARG A 13 3.50 -6.75 -11.20
CA ARG A 13 3.45 -6.18 -12.54
C ARG A 13 3.23 -7.30 -13.56
N GLY A 14 2.39 -7.05 -14.55
CA GLY A 14 2.29 -7.90 -15.75
C GLY A 14 1.30 -9.07 -15.68
N ILE A 15 0.37 -9.10 -14.73
CA ILE A 15 -0.70 -10.10 -14.71
C ILE A 15 -1.63 -9.82 -15.90
N ARG A 16 -1.75 -10.80 -16.80
CA ARG A 16 -2.62 -10.74 -17.99
C ARG A 16 -3.67 -11.84 -17.89
N HIS A 17 -4.89 -11.51 -18.29
CA HIS A 17 -5.91 -12.54 -18.50
C HIS A 17 -5.53 -13.42 -19.70
N SER A 18 -6.05 -14.65 -19.76
CA SER A 18 -5.72 -15.63 -20.83
C SER A 18 -6.01 -15.11 -22.25
N ASN A 19 -6.97 -14.18 -22.36
CA ASN A 19 -7.34 -13.48 -23.59
C ASN A 19 -6.49 -12.22 -23.87
N ARG A 20 -5.38 -12.02 -23.15
CA ARG A 20 -4.44 -10.89 -23.26
C ARG A 20 -5.03 -9.51 -22.92
N LYS A 21 -6.28 -9.42 -22.46
CA LYS A 21 -6.84 -8.17 -21.92
C LYS A 21 -6.21 -7.85 -20.56
N SER A 22 -6.18 -6.56 -20.22
CA SER A 22 -5.88 -6.13 -18.85
C SER A 22 -6.87 -6.76 -17.88
N PHE A 23 -6.39 -7.13 -16.70
CA PHE A 23 -7.23 -7.61 -15.62
C PHE A 23 -8.10 -6.46 -15.09
N ILE A 24 -9.38 -6.74 -14.84
CA ILE A 24 -10.35 -5.86 -14.20
C ILE A 24 -10.93 -6.64 -13.01
N GLY A 25 -11.08 -5.98 -11.87
CA GLY A 25 -11.56 -6.57 -10.63
C GLY A 25 -10.61 -6.35 -9.46
N ASP A 26 -10.74 -7.18 -8.42
CA ASP A 26 -9.99 -7.03 -7.18
C ASP A 26 -8.58 -7.62 -7.28
N LEU A 27 -7.60 -6.78 -6.97
CA LEU A 27 -6.20 -7.11 -6.83
C LEU A 27 -5.86 -7.16 -5.34
N TRP A 28 -5.19 -8.23 -4.92
CA TRP A 28 -4.79 -8.40 -3.53
C TRP A 28 -3.27 -8.52 -3.43
N TYR A 29 -2.68 -7.67 -2.60
CA TYR A 29 -1.29 -7.76 -2.18
C TYR A 29 -1.29 -8.16 -0.72
N ARG A 30 -0.51 -9.17 -0.38
CA ARG A 30 -0.27 -9.57 1.00
C ARG A 30 1.22 -9.63 1.24
N ASN A 31 1.66 -9.09 2.37
CA ASN A 31 3.01 -9.29 2.84
C ASN A 31 3.04 -9.43 4.36
N GLU A 32 3.93 -10.29 4.82
CA GLU A 32 4.25 -10.47 6.23
C GLU A 32 5.45 -9.61 6.55
N VAL A 33 5.32 -8.76 7.55
CA VAL A 33 6.38 -7.86 7.99
C VAL A 33 6.63 -8.12 9.46
N GLU A 34 7.80 -8.67 9.73
CA GLU A 34 8.33 -8.78 11.09
C GLU A 34 8.91 -7.41 11.48
N LEU A 35 8.28 -6.76 12.46
CA LEU A 35 8.74 -5.50 13.03
C LEU A 35 9.11 -5.71 14.49
N ASN A 36 10.23 -5.12 14.90
CA ASN A 36 10.64 -5.08 16.30
C ASN A 36 9.83 -4.03 17.07
N PRO A 37 9.68 -4.15 18.40
CA PRO A 37 8.98 -3.15 19.23
C PRO A 37 9.52 -1.72 19.05
N GLU A 38 10.80 -1.58 18.78
CA GLU A 38 11.47 -0.29 18.55
C GLU A 38 11.09 0.37 17.21
N GLU A 39 10.69 -0.44 16.22
CA GLU A 39 10.31 0.01 14.87
C GLU A 39 8.85 0.49 14.83
N ILE A 40 7.99 -0.06 15.69
CA ILE A 40 6.57 0.33 15.81
C ILE A 40 6.35 1.54 16.72
N GLN A 41 7.38 1.98 17.46
CA GLN A 41 7.28 3.16 18.31
C GLN A 41 7.27 4.46 17.51
N GLY A 42 6.34 5.36 17.89
CA GLY A 42 6.20 6.72 17.36
C GLY A 42 5.31 6.80 16.12
N ALA A 43 5.46 7.90 15.38
CA ALA A 43 4.64 8.18 14.19
C ALA A 43 5.06 7.31 13.00
N VAL A 44 4.55 6.07 12.94
CA VAL A 44 4.85 5.12 11.87
C VAL A 44 3.87 5.29 10.73
N HIS A 45 4.39 5.46 9.53
CA HIS A 45 3.62 5.62 8.31
C HIS A 45 4.02 4.57 7.28
N ILE A 46 3.07 4.21 6.42
CA ILE A 46 3.37 3.52 5.16
C ILE A 46 3.17 4.50 4.00
N ARG A 47 4.17 4.57 3.12
CA ARG A 47 4.08 5.32 1.86
C ARG A 47 3.92 4.35 0.70
N PHE A 48 2.89 4.56 -0.10
CA PHE A 48 2.74 4.00 -1.43
C PHE A 48 3.14 5.07 -2.45
N PRO A 49 4.36 5.02 -3.01
CA PRO A 49 4.86 6.06 -3.92
C PRO A 49 4.32 5.94 -5.35
N SER A 50 3.51 4.92 -5.63
CA SER A 50 2.80 4.75 -6.90
C SER A 50 1.70 3.70 -6.73
N LEU A 51 0.49 4.17 -6.49
CA LEU A 51 -0.72 3.41 -6.29
C LEU A 51 -1.86 4.00 -7.12
N SER A 52 -2.52 3.14 -7.89
CA SER A 52 -3.74 3.46 -8.62
C SER A 52 -4.88 2.61 -8.08
N ASN A 53 -6.10 2.98 -8.43
CA ASN A 53 -7.38 2.40 -8.02
C ASN A 53 -7.90 2.88 -6.68
N GLU A 54 -9.19 2.61 -6.48
CA GLU A 54 -9.75 2.60 -5.15
C GLU A 54 -9.14 1.43 -4.39
N CYS A 55 -8.55 1.71 -3.22
CA CYS A 55 -7.81 0.72 -2.47
C CYS A 55 -8.12 0.75 -0.97
N TRP A 56 -8.02 -0.41 -0.33
CA TRP A 56 -8.22 -0.60 1.11
C TRP A 56 -6.98 -1.23 1.69
N LEU A 57 -6.49 -0.65 2.78
CA LEU A 57 -5.36 -1.16 3.55
C LEU A 57 -5.88 -1.86 4.80
N TYR A 58 -5.40 -3.07 5.01
CA TYR A 58 -5.70 -3.87 6.19
C TYR A 58 -4.43 -4.23 6.93
N VAL A 59 -4.54 -4.22 8.26
CA VAL A 59 -3.52 -4.75 9.17
C VAL A 59 -4.16 -5.91 9.93
N ASN A 60 -3.60 -7.11 9.81
CA ASN A 60 -4.14 -8.33 10.42
C ASN A 60 -5.63 -8.59 10.11
N GLY A 61 -6.10 -8.13 8.94
CA GLY A 61 -7.49 -8.29 8.50
C GLY A 61 -8.44 -7.16 8.92
N GLU A 62 -8.00 -6.21 9.75
CA GLU A 62 -8.77 -5.02 10.10
C GLU A 62 -8.45 -3.87 9.13
N GLU A 63 -9.48 -3.18 8.62
CA GLU A 63 -9.31 -2.03 7.73
C GLU A 63 -8.75 -0.84 8.51
N VAL A 64 -7.62 -0.31 8.06
CA VAL A 64 -6.95 0.83 8.73
C VAL A 64 -6.97 2.11 7.90
N ALA A 65 -7.24 2.02 6.59
CA ALA A 65 -7.34 3.15 5.69
C ALA A 65 -8.00 2.80 4.34
N HIS A 66 -8.65 3.79 3.73
CA HIS A 66 -9.28 3.72 2.41
C HIS A 66 -8.77 4.84 1.50
N HIS A 67 -8.20 4.45 0.37
CA HIS A 67 -7.80 5.34 -0.73
C HIS A 67 -8.96 5.43 -1.72
N LYS A 68 -9.80 6.45 -1.59
CA LYS A 68 -10.93 6.66 -2.50
C LYS A 68 -10.43 7.13 -3.86
N GLN A 69 -10.95 6.51 -4.93
CA GLN A 69 -10.73 6.97 -6.29
C GLN A 69 -12.01 7.54 -6.90
N GLY A 70 -11.90 8.63 -7.68
CA GLY A 70 -13.01 9.15 -8.46
C GLY A 70 -13.34 8.26 -9.67
N GLN A 71 -14.61 8.32 -10.11
CA GLN A 71 -15.12 7.61 -11.30
C GLN A 71 -14.38 7.99 -12.58
N LEU A 72 -13.94 9.25 -12.68
CA LEU A 72 -13.14 9.73 -13.80
C LEU A 72 -11.67 9.71 -13.39
N TRP A 73 -10.95 8.67 -13.79
CA TRP A 73 -9.59 8.43 -13.31
C TRP A 73 -8.60 9.56 -13.63
N TRP A 74 -8.87 10.35 -14.67
CA TRP A 74 -8.08 11.53 -15.06
C TRP A 74 -8.30 12.77 -14.19
N LEU A 75 -9.24 12.73 -13.25
CA LEU A 75 -9.40 13.78 -12.23
C LEU A 75 -8.65 13.45 -10.94
N ASN A 76 -8.01 12.29 -10.85
CA ASN A 76 -7.28 11.88 -9.67
C ASN A 76 -5.93 12.60 -9.55
N ASP A 77 -5.36 12.53 -8.35
CA ASP A 77 -3.99 12.97 -8.11
C ASP A 77 -2.99 12.14 -8.92
N TYR A 78 -2.41 12.75 -9.95
CA TYR A 78 -1.41 12.15 -10.84
C TYR A 78 -0.05 11.88 -10.17
N ARG A 79 0.14 12.28 -8.91
CA ARG A 79 1.28 11.79 -8.13
C ARG A 79 1.16 10.29 -7.88
N PHE A 80 -0.07 9.76 -7.84
CA PHE A 80 -0.36 8.36 -7.48
C PHE A 80 0.27 7.99 -6.13
N GLU A 81 0.38 8.96 -5.23
CA GLU A 81 0.97 8.76 -3.92
C GLU A 81 -0.13 8.62 -2.87
N TRP A 82 0.05 7.67 -1.97
CA TRP A 82 -0.80 7.53 -0.80
C TRP A 82 0.06 7.33 0.43
N ASP A 83 -0.15 8.17 1.44
CA ASP A 83 0.52 8.11 2.74
C ASP A 83 -0.51 7.79 3.80
N VAL A 84 -0.23 6.77 4.62
CA VAL A 84 -1.16 6.32 5.65
C VAL A 84 -0.44 6.31 6.99
N ASP A 85 -1.06 6.96 7.98
CA ASP A 85 -0.67 6.89 9.37
C ASP A 85 -1.09 5.55 9.99
N LEU A 86 -0.10 4.80 10.45
CA LEU A 86 -0.21 3.50 11.11
C LEU A 86 0.22 3.55 12.58
N THR A 87 0.35 4.74 13.15
CA THR A 87 0.68 4.94 14.58
C THR A 87 -0.30 4.15 15.44
N ASP A 88 0.24 3.37 16.37
CA ASP A 88 -0.50 2.47 17.27
C ASP A 88 -1.34 1.37 16.58
N LYS A 89 -1.25 1.25 15.26
CA LYS A 89 -1.91 0.21 14.46
C LYS A 89 -0.97 -0.95 14.12
N LEU A 90 0.26 -1.03 14.66
CA LEU A 90 1.27 -2.06 14.35
C LEU A 90 1.78 -2.85 15.59
N GLU A 91 1.63 -4.18 15.50
CA GLU A 91 2.04 -5.36 16.28
C GLU A 91 3.40 -5.89 15.77
N ALA A 92 4.12 -6.67 16.56
CA ALA A 92 5.17 -7.54 16.03
C ALA A 92 4.55 -8.70 15.21
N GLY A 93 5.17 -9.07 14.09
CA GLY A 93 4.77 -10.23 13.26
C GLY A 93 3.47 -10.07 12.46
N ARG A 94 3.25 -8.93 11.80
CA ARG A 94 1.95 -8.58 11.18
C ARG A 94 1.84 -8.87 9.69
N ILE A 95 0.60 -9.09 9.27
CA ILE A 95 0.19 -9.20 7.88
C ILE A 95 -0.35 -7.85 7.42
N LEU A 96 0.31 -7.24 6.44
CA LEU A 96 -0.20 -6.10 5.68
C LEU A 96 -0.90 -6.62 4.43
N THR A 97 -2.17 -6.24 4.25
CA THR A 97 -2.94 -6.58 3.07
C THR A 97 -3.44 -5.31 2.39
N LEU A 98 -3.20 -5.18 1.09
CA LEU A 98 -3.74 -4.11 0.27
C LEU A 98 -4.66 -4.73 -0.77
N ARG A 99 -5.93 -4.33 -0.75
CA ARG A 99 -6.88 -4.60 -1.82
C ARG A 99 -6.96 -3.38 -2.72
N CYS A 100 -6.98 -3.57 -4.03
CA CYS A 100 -7.27 -2.51 -4.98
C CYS A 100 -8.32 -2.98 -5.99
N ASN A 101 -9.30 -2.14 -6.28
CA ASN A 101 -10.34 -2.44 -7.26
C ASN A 101 -10.03 -1.81 -8.61
N CYS A 102 -9.54 -2.61 -9.55
CA CYS A 102 -9.18 -2.16 -10.88
C CYS A 102 -10.41 -2.17 -11.79
N GLU A 103 -11.10 -1.03 -11.93
CA GLU A 103 -12.25 -0.88 -12.84
C GLU A 103 -11.84 -0.71 -14.32
N HIS A 104 -10.56 -0.44 -14.58
CA HIS A 104 -10.04 -0.08 -15.89
C HIS A 104 -8.77 -0.86 -16.27
N HIS A 105 -8.03 -0.38 -17.27
CA HIS A 105 -6.92 -1.11 -17.89
C HIS A 105 -5.58 -1.00 -17.13
N LEU A 106 -5.50 -0.12 -16.12
CA LEU A 106 -4.30 0.13 -15.32
C LEU A 106 -4.65 0.05 -13.83
N GLY A 107 -3.91 -0.75 -13.07
CA GLY A 107 -4.22 -0.89 -11.67
C GLY A 107 -3.14 -1.48 -10.78
N GLY A 108 -3.29 -1.18 -9.50
CA GLY A 108 -2.46 -1.64 -8.40
C GLY A 108 -1.21 -0.79 -8.19
N MET A 109 -0.17 -1.46 -7.70
CA MET A 109 1.03 -0.85 -7.17
C MET A 109 2.21 -0.99 -8.14
N PHE A 110 2.77 0.13 -8.60
CA PHE A 110 3.87 0.14 -9.59
C PHE A 110 5.25 0.30 -8.95
N ARG A 111 5.30 0.87 -7.75
CA ARG A 111 6.54 1.07 -6.99
C ARG A 111 6.41 0.41 -5.63
N ARG A 112 7.53 -0.05 -5.08
CA ARG A 112 7.54 -0.72 -3.78
C ARG A 112 7.14 0.30 -2.70
N PRO A 113 6.20 -0.03 -1.81
CA PRO A 113 5.89 0.79 -0.67
C PRO A 113 6.91 0.51 0.42
N PHE A 114 6.99 1.43 1.39
CA PHE A 114 7.93 1.34 2.49
C PHE A 114 7.31 1.93 3.76
N LEU A 115 7.70 1.36 4.89
CA LEU A 115 7.41 1.90 6.21
C LEU A 115 8.48 2.93 6.58
N TYR A 116 8.07 4.00 7.25
CA TYR A 116 8.98 5.02 7.75
C TYR A 116 8.42 5.68 9.01
N ARG A 117 9.30 6.28 9.81
CA ARG A 117 8.92 7.13 10.93
C ARG A 117 8.89 8.58 10.46
N LYS A 118 7.76 9.25 10.61
CA LYS A 118 7.66 10.68 10.29
C LYS A 118 8.33 11.49 11.40
N THR A 119 9.37 12.23 11.07
CA THR A 119 10.00 13.18 12.00
C THR A 119 9.27 14.51 11.90
N VAL A 120 8.80 15.04 13.03
CA VAL A 120 8.33 16.42 13.10
C VAL A 120 9.57 17.31 13.13
N VAL A 121 9.75 18.13 12.11
CA VAL A 121 10.77 19.19 12.07
C VAL A 121 10.09 20.50 12.43
#